data_AF-A0A7S2QTP7-F1
#
_entry.id   AF-A0A7S2QTP7-F1
#
_cell.length_a   1.000
_cell.length_b   1.000
_cell.length_c   1.000
_cell.angle_alpha   90.00
_cell.angle_beta   90.00
_cell.angle_gamma   90.00
#
_symmetry.space_group_name_H-M   'P 1'
#
loop_
_entity.id
_entity.type
_entity.pdbx_description
1 polymer ?
#
loop_
_entity_poly.entity_id
_entity_poly.type
_entity_poly.pdbx_seq_one_letter_code
_entity_poly.pdbx_strand_id
1 'polypeptide(L)'
;EHAHCVAAMFGPMAPPNTGVVAIQNLGDDVRGWRISATGVVLELDASFRIVKKLKLVGQPAKVHRHTAFVSGMFNSQLEASKFEGASVRTVSGIRGTIKKAIKPGTIEGGRDGTFRATFEDKILVSDLVFLRAWVAVDLPHFYNPVTNLLAAQQSHSNRAPKKHKAKAAAAAAAAAEA
;
A
#
# COMPACT_ATOMS: atom_id res chain seq x y z
N GLU A 1 -4.50 -0.79 -16.76
CA GLU A 1 -3.90 0.39 -17.40
C GLU A 1 -4.84 0.91 -18.49
N HIS A 2 -4.76 2.19 -18.86
CA HIS A 2 -5.67 2.92 -19.78
C HIS A 2 -7.02 3.41 -19.20
N ALA A 3 -7.13 3.59 -17.89
CA ALA A 3 -8.31 4.19 -17.25
C ALA A 3 -7.90 5.33 -16.32
N HIS A 4 -8.81 6.28 -16.10
CA HIS A 4 -8.63 7.32 -15.09
C HIS A 4 -8.77 6.71 -13.70
N CYS A 5 -7.92 7.16 -12.78
CA CYS A 5 -7.99 6.83 -11.37
C CYS A 5 -8.01 8.10 -10.52
N VAL A 6 -8.60 8.01 -9.34
CA VAL A 6 -8.55 9.09 -8.35
C VAL A 6 -7.22 8.99 -7.61
N ALA A 7 -6.48 10.10 -7.57
CA ALA A 7 -5.27 10.25 -6.79
C ALA A 7 -5.47 11.39 -5.80
N ALA A 8 -4.93 11.22 -4.59
CA ALA A 8 -4.89 12.26 -3.58
C ALA A 8 -3.42 12.48 -3.20
N MET A 9 -3.03 13.74 -3.10
CA MET A 9 -1.68 14.16 -2.77
C MET A 9 -1.72 15.36 -1.85
N PHE A 10 -0.70 15.50 -1.00
CA PHE A 10 -0.50 16.68 -0.19
C PHE A 10 0.29 17.72 -0.99
N GLY A 11 -0.17 18.97 -1.03
CA GLY A 11 0.47 20.03 -1.80
C GLY A 11 -0.34 21.33 -1.81
N PRO A 12 0.11 22.33 -2.59
CA PRO A 12 -0.58 23.61 -2.72
C PRO A 12 -1.95 23.44 -3.37
N MET A 13 -2.90 24.24 -2.89
CA MET A 13 -4.28 24.21 -3.36
C MET A 13 -4.39 24.92 -4.72
N ALA A 14 -4.92 24.22 -5.72
CA ALA A 14 -5.26 24.76 -7.04
C ALA A 14 -6.78 24.63 -7.26
N PRO A 15 -7.46 25.56 -7.95
CA PRO A 15 -8.90 25.48 -8.16
C PRO A 15 -9.33 24.16 -8.84
N PRO A 16 -10.55 23.66 -8.57
CA PRO A 16 -11.10 22.53 -9.31
C PRO A 16 -11.12 22.80 -10.81
N ASN A 17 -11.06 21.74 -11.60
CA ASN A 17 -11.00 21.79 -13.06
C ASN A 17 -9.69 22.36 -13.64
N THR A 18 -8.64 22.51 -12.82
CA THR A 18 -7.30 22.88 -13.30
C THR A 18 -6.58 21.64 -13.86
N GLY A 19 -5.97 21.76 -15.04
CA GLY A 19 -5.17 20.70 -15.64
C GLY A 19 -3.82 20.52 -14.94
N VAL A 20 -3.41 19.27 -14.75
CA VAL A 20 -2.16 18.88 -14.06
C VAL A 20 -1.38 17.90 -14.91
N VAL A 21 -0.07 18.04 -14.91
CA VAL A 21 0.88 17.13 -15.56
C VAL A 21 1.91 16.66 -14.53
N ALA A 22 2.21 15.37 -14.51
CA ALA A 22 3.23 14.79 -13.63
C ALA A 22 4.40 14.23 -14.43
N ILE A 23 5.60 14.51 -13.96
CA ILE A 23 6.88 14.08 -14.54
C ILE A 23 7.60 13.24 -13.49
N GLN A 24 8.04 12.03 -13.85
CA GLN A 24 8.73 11.14 -12.91
C GLN A 24 10.19 11.56 -12.66
N ASN A 25 10.91 12.00 -13.70
CA ASN A 25 12.31 12.33 -13.59
C ASN A 25 12.64 13.60 -14.39
N LEU A 26 13.33 14.54 -13.74
CA LEU A 26 13.75 15.81 -14.33
C LEU A 26 15.17 15.75 -14.92
N GLY A 27 15.93 14.68 -14.66
CA GLY A 27 17.28 14.51 -15.19
C GLY A 27 17.29 14.29 -16.71
N ASP A 28 18.35 14.77 -17.36
CA ASP A 28 18.51 14.67 -18.81
C ASP A 28 18.99 13.30 -19.33
N ASP A 29 19.28 12.38 -18.42
CA ASP A 29 19.73 11.03 -18.75
C ASP A 29 18.61 10.15 -19.35
N VAL A 30 17.34 10.55 -19.16
CA VAL A 30 16.20 9.78 -19.65
C VAL A 30 15.98 10.03 -21.15
N ARG A 31 16.22 8.99 -21.96
CA ARG A 31 15.87 8.95 -23.39
C ARG A 31 14.40 8.52 -23.56
N GLY A 32 13.55 9.38 -24.09
CA GLY A 32 12.14 9.06 -24.41
C GLY A 32 11.12 10.06 -23.88
N TRP A 33 9.85 9.66 -23.87
CA TRP A 33 8.73 10.46 -23.37
C TRP A 33 8.79 10.62 -21.85
N ARG A 34 8.75 11.86 -21.35
CA ARG A 34 9.00 12.18 -19.93
C ARG A 34 7.72 12.40 -19.11
N ILE A 35 6.59 12.69 -19.76
CA ILE A 35 5.32 12.95 -19.06
C ILE A 35 4.71 11.61 -18.65
N SER A 36 4.59 11.39 -17.34
CA SER A 36 4.16 10.10 -16.79
C SER A 36 2.66 10.05 -16.51
N ALA A 37 2.06 11.18 -16.14
CA ALA A 37 0.62 11.25 -15.93
C ALA A 37 0.07 12.63 -16.30
N THR A 38 -1.20 12.64 -16.68
CA THR A 38 -2.01 13.83 -16.93
C THR A 38 -3.32 13.69 -16.16
N GLY A 39 -3.84 14.79 -15.63
CA GLY A 39 -5.06 14.76 -14.85
C GLY A 39 -5.68 16.13 -14.69
N VAL A 40 -6.77 16.16 -13.94
CA VAL A 40 -7.50 17.38 -13.61
C VAL A 40 -7.76 17.36 -12.11
N VAL A 41 -7.65 18.52 -11.45
CA VAL A 41 -8.02 18.66 -10.04
C VAL A 41 -9.53 18.52 -9.89
N LEU A 42 -9.99 17.59 -9.05
CA LEU A 42 -11.42 17.35 -8.81
C LEU A 42 -11.94 18.15 -7.61
N GLU A 43 -11.29 18.00 -6.46
CA GLU A 43 -11.74 18.54 -5.18
C GLU A 43 -10.54 18.87 -4.31
N LEU A 44 -10.74 19.81 -3.38
CA LEU A 44 -9.74 20.25 -2.41
C LEU A 44 -10.31 20.12 -1.02
N ASP A 45 -9.60 19.38 -0.17
CA ASP A 45 -9.95 19.22 1.23
C ASP A 45 -8.67 19.10 2.06
N ALA A 46 -8.76 19.45 3.34
CA ALA A 46 -7.67 19.28 4.30
C ALA A 46 -7.47 17.81 4.66
N SER A 47 -8.53 16.99 4.65
CA SER A 47 -8.45 15.58 5.02
C SER A 47 -9.30 14.69 4.12
N PHE A 48 -8.66 13.78 3.37
CA PHE A 48 -9.38 12.79 2.58
C PHE A 48 -9.55 11.47 3.33
N ARG A 49 -10.77 10.95 3.38
CA ARG A 49 -11.05 9.63 3.95
C ARG A 49 -10.71 8.53 2.94
N ILE A 50 -9.45 8.15 2.88
CA ILE A 50 -8.95 7.06 2.02
C ILE A 50 -8.94 5.77 2.83
N VAL A 51 -9.52 4.72 2.28
CA VAL A 51 -9.55 3.40 2.93
C VAL A 51 -8.91 2.35 2.05
N LYS A 52 -8.10 1.49 2.66
CA LYS A 52 -7.52 0.30 2.03
C LYS A 52 -8.22 -0.94 2.55
N LYS A 53 -8.61 -1.80 1.62
CA LYS A 53 -9.20 -3.09 1.94
C LYS A 53 -8.16 -4.00 2.59
N LEU A 54 -8.47 -4.50 3.78
CA LEU A 54 -7.70 -5.51 4.51
C LEU A 54 -8.51 -6.81 4.59
N LYS A 55 -7.86 -7.94 4.39
CA LYS A 55 -8.46 -9.26 4.62
C LYS A 55 -7.74 -9.90 5.79
N LEU A 56 -8.46 -10.14 6.88
CA LEU A 56 -7.98 -10.99 7.97
C LEU A 56 -8.34 -12.43 7.62
N VAL A 57 -7.38 -13.35 7.71
CA VAL A 57 -7.56 -14.74 7.28
C VAL A 57 -7.35 -15.64 8.49
N GLY A 58 -8.21 -16.65 8.65
CA GLY A 58 -8.09 -17.68 9.67
C GLY A 58 -8.43 -19.06 9.11
N GLN A 59 -8.09 -20.08 9.88
CA GLN A 59 -8.28 -21.48 9.53
C GLN A 59 -9.28 -22.15 10.50
N PRO A 60 -10.16 -23.03 10.01
CA PRO A 60 -11.02 -23.83 10.86
C PRO A 60 -10.18 -24.83 11.68
N ALA A 61 -10.23 -24.72 13.00
CA ALA A 61 -9.62 -25.70 13.91
C ALA A 61 -10.54 -26.90 14.13
N LYS A 62 -11.83 -26.66 14.39
CA LYS A 62 -12.82 -27.71 14.61
C LYS A 62 -14.17 -27.33 14.02
N VAL A 63 -14.69 -28.19 13.16
CA VAL A 63 -15.91 -27.94 12.39
C VAL A 63 -17.05 -28.83 12.88
N HIS A 64 -18.21 -28.22 13.09
CA HIS A 64 -19.49 -28.87 13.34
C HIS A 64 -20.45 -28.56 12.18
N ARG A 65 -21.73 -28.96 12.29
CA ARG A 65 -22.71 -28.84 11.19
C ARG A 65 -22.88 -27.39 10.67
N HIS A 66 -23.19 -26.44 11.55
CA HIS A 66 -23.38 -25.02 11.19
C HIS A 66 -22.47 -24.09 12.01
N THR A 67 -21.54 -24.64 12.78
CA THR A 67 -20.62 -23.87 13.62
C THR A 67 -19.21 -24.36 13.41
N ALA A 68 -18.25 -23.46 13.47
CA ALA A 68 -16.85 -23.82 13.46
C ALA A 68 -16.06 -22.93 14.42
N PHE A 69 -15.00 -23.51 14.95
CA PHE A 69 -13.99 -22.80 15.70
C PHE A 69 -12.87 -22.41 14.74
N VAL A 70 -12.58 -21.12 14.66
CA VAL A 70 -11.59 -20.56 13.73
C VAL A 70 -10.42 -20.03 14.54
N SER A 71 -9.21 -20.43 14.18
CA SER A 71 -7.96 -20.02 14.80
C SER A 71 -7.05 -19.30 13.79
N GLY A 72 -6.09 -18.53 14.31
CA GLY A 72 -5.07 -17.85 13.49
C GLY A 72 -5.53 -16.58 12.76
N MET A 73 -6.77 -16.11 12.99
CA MET A 73 -7.25 -14.83 12.45
C MET A 73 -6.91 -13.64 13.35
N PHE A 74 -6.90 -13.86 14.67
CA PHE A 74 -6.59 -12.88 15.71
C PHE A 74 -5.50 -13.47 16.61
N ASN A 75 -4.78 -12.59 17.29
CA ASN A 75 -3.70 -13.00 18.20
C ASN A 75 -4.18 -13.10 19.64
N SER A 76 -5.19 -12.31 20.04
CA SER A 76 -5.70 -12.27 21.41
C SER A 76 -7.21 -12.40 21.51
N GLN A 77 -7.68 -12.88 22.65
CA GLN A 77 -9.12 -12.92 22.96
C GLN A 77 -9.79 -11.53 22.88
N LEU A 78 -9.08 -10.47 23.28
CA LEU A 78 -9.59 -9.09 23.23
C LEU A 78 -9.86 -8.63 21.80
N GLU A 79 -8.96 -8.96 20.87
CA GLU A 79 -9.17 -8.70 19.44
C GLU A 79 -10.38 -9.45 18.92
N ALA A 80 -10.48 -10.76 19.21
CA ALA A 80 -11.61 -11.58 18.79
C ALA A 80 -12.95 -11.05 19.34
N SER A 81 -12.98 -10.59 20.59
CA SER A 81 -14.17 -9.99 21.20
C SER A 81 -14.57 -8.66 20.56
N LYS A 82 -13.61 -7.86 20.11
CA LYS A 82 -13.90 -6.60 19.38
C LYS A 82 -14.62 -6.84 18.05
N PHE A 83 -14.39 -8.00 17.43
CA PHE A 83 -15.02 -8.40 16.16
C PHE A 83 -16.19 -9.38 16.35
N GLU A 84 -16.74 -9.52 17.56
CA GLU A 84 -17.98 -10.27 17.78
C GLU A 84 -19.14 -9.64 16.98
N GLY A 85 -19.96 -10.48 16.34
CA GLY A 85 -21.02 -10.05 15.43
C GLY A 85 -20.56 -9.69 14.02
N ALA A 86 -19.25 -9.66 13.74
CA ALA A 86 -18.76 -9.36 12.39
C ALA A 86 -19.12 -10.46 11.38
N SER A 87 -19.37 -10.04 10.13
CA SER A 87 -19.59 -10.96 9.02
C SER A 87 -18.27 -11.51 8.47
N VAL A 88 -18.20 -12.83 8.34
CA VAL A 88 -17.08 -13.56 7.74
C VAL A 88 -17.55 -14.33 6.52
N ARG A 89 -16.63 -14.65 5.61
CA ARG A 89 -16.89 -15.50 4.45
C ARG A 89 -15.77 -16.50 4.26
N THR A 90 -16.08 -17.68 3.73
CA THR A 90 -15.06 -18.61 3.27
C THR A 90 -14.68 -18.35 1.81
N VAL A 91 -13.55 -18.89 1.36
CA VAL A 91 -13.16 -18.88 -0.07
C VAL A 91 -14.21 -19.58 -0.94
N SER A 92 -14.86 -20.60 -0.39
CA SER A 92 -15.97 -21.35 -1.00
C SER A 92 -17.29 -20.56 -1.06
N GLY A 93 -17.32 -19.31 -0.56
CA GLY A 93 -18.47 -18.42 -0.66
C GLY A 93 -19.50 -18.54 0.46
N ILE A 94 -19.30 -19.44 1.42
CA ILE A 94 -20.20 -19.65 2.55
C ILE A 94 -20.10 -18.45 3.49
N ARG A 95 -21.26 -17.84 3.82
CA ARG A 95 -21.33 -16.70 4.73
C ARG A 95 -21.40 -17.19 6.17
N GLY A 96 -20.86 -16.40 7.08
CA GLY A 96 -20.92 -16.66 8.51
C GLY A 96 -20.83 -15.40 9.35
N THR A 97 -20.96 -15.59 10.65
CA THR A 97 -20.92 -14.53 11.67
C THR A 97 -20.09 -15.00 12.85
N ILE A 98 -19.21 -14.12 13.34
CA ILE A 98 -18.46 -14.34 14.58
C ILE A 98 -19.43 -14.25 15.76
N LYS A 99 -19.48 -15.28 16.61
CA LYS A 99 -20.40 -15.33 17.75
C LYS A 99 -19.75 -14.98 19.07
N LYS A 100 -18.67 -15.67 19.43
CA LYS A 100 -18.05 -15.49 20.75
C LYS A 100 -16.56 -15.84 20.71
N ALA A 101 -15.73 -15.02 21.33
CA ALA A 101 -14.34 -15.35 21.59
C ALA A 101 -14.21 -16.46 22.65
N ILE A 102 -13.20 -17.31 22.49
CA ILE A 102 -13.00 -18.48 23.34
C ILE A 102 -11.77 -18.28 24.20
N LYS A 103 -11.81 -18.79 25.43
CA LYS A 103 -10.66 -18.76 26.32
C LYS A 103 -9.58 -19.73 25.83
N PRO A 104 -8.29 -19.37 25.92
CA PRO A 104 -7.21 -20.26 25.56
C PRO A 104 -7.32 -21.58 26.36
N GLY A 105 -7.04 -22.71 25.71
CA GLY A 105 -7.08 -24.04 26.34
C GLY A 105 -8.46 -24.70 26.43
N THR A 106 -9.54 -24.07 25.94
CA THR A 106 -10.89 -24.69 25.94
C THR A 106 -11.03 -25.79 24.86
N ILE A 107 -10.19 -25.77 23.83
CA ILE A 107 -10.25 -26.68 22.67
C ILE A 107 -8.83 -27.14 22.36
N GLU A 108 -8.66 -28.42 22.02
CA GLU A 108 -7.41 -28.97 21.48
C GLU A 108 -7.03 -28.23 20.18
N GLY A 109 -5.84 -27.61 20.17
CA GLY A 109 -5.39 -26.75 19.07
C GLY A 109 -5.92 -25.30 19.11
N GLY A 110 -6.64 -24.91 20.16
CA GLY A 110 -7.11 -23.55 20.38
C GLY A 110 -5.97 -22.62 20.79
N ARG A 111 -5.46 -21.84 19.84
CA ARG A 111 -4.54 -20.72 20.09
C ARG A 111 -5.29 -19.53 20.68
N ASP A 112 -4.56 -18.59 21.28
CA ASP A 112 -5.16 -17.33 21.70
C ASP A 112 -5.76 -16.60 20.47
N GLY A 113 -6.87 -15.89 20.66
CA GLY A 113 -7.67 -15.30 19.58
C GLY A 113 -8.58 -16.27 18.81
N THR A 114 -8.74 -17.53 19.26
CA THR A 114 -9.72 -18.45 18.68
C THR A 114 -11.15 -18.01 19.00
N PHE A 115 -12.05 -18.10 18.02
CA PHE A 115 -13.46 -17.74 18.19
C PHE A 115 -14.39 -18.78 17.59
N ARG A 116 -15.64 -18.77 18.08
CA ARG A 116 -16.76 -19.52 17.50
C ARG A 116 -17.44 -18.67 16.43
N ALA A 117 -17.58 -19.22 15.24
CA ALA A 117 -18.41 -18.65 14.18
C ALA A 117 -19.55 -19.61 13.79
N THR A 118 -20.67 -19.04 13.37
CA THR A 118 -21.79 -19.75 12.74
C THR A 118 -21.73 -19.53 11.24
N PHE A 119 -21.96 -20.57 10.45
CA PHE A 119 -21.97 -20.53 8.99
C PHE A 119 -23.31 -21.05 8.46
N GLU A 120 -23.67 -20.62 7.26
CA GLU A 120 -24.89 -21.07 6.58
C GLU A 120 -24.86 -22.59 6.32
N ASP A 121 -23.71 -23.09 5.89
CA ASP A 121 -23.47 -24.51 5.61
C ASP A 121 -22.18 -25.01 6.27
N LYS A 122 -21.99 -26.32 6.28
CA LYS A 122 -20.82 -26.98 6.84
C LYS A 122 -19.59 -26.66 6.00
N ILE A 123 -18.65 -25.93 6.59
CA ILE A 123 -17.36 -25.61 5.98
C ILE A 123 -16.43 -26.83 5.96
N LEU A 124 -15.41 -26.84 5.10
CA LEU A 124 -14.37 -27.88 5.12
C LEU A 124 -13.20 -27.43 6.00
N VAL A 125 -12.44 -28.38 6.56
CA VAL A 125 -11.23 -28.07 7.35
C VAL A 125 -10.15 -27.40 6.49
N SER A 126 -10.15 -27.67 5.18
CA SER A 126 -9.27 -27.05 4.19
C SER A 126 -9.68 -25.64 3.77
N ASP A 127 -10.87 -25.16 4.15
CA ASP A 127 -11.33 -23.83 3.76
C ASP A 127 -10.58 -22.74 4.53
N LEU A 128 -10.37 -21.60 3.88
CA LEU A 128 -9.93 -20.38 4.56
C LEU A 128 -11.12 -19.48 4.84
N VAL A 129 -11.23 -19.04 6.09
CA VAL A 129 -12.23 -18.06 6.52
C VAL A 129 -11.57 -16.69 6.49
N PHE A 130 -12.23 -15.70 5.90
CA PHE A 130 -11.73 -14.33 5.91
C PHE A 130 -12.78 -13.31 6.32
N LEU A 131 -12.31 -12.26 6.99
CA LEU A 131 -13.06 -11.07 7.32
C LEU A 131 -12.59 -9.93 6.42
N ARG A 132 -13.53 -9.25 5.75
CA ARG A 132 -13.24 -8.07 4.92
C ARG A 132 -13.35 -6.81 5.77
N ALA A 133 -12.21 -6.21 6.09
CA ALA A 133 -12.12 -4.96 6.81
C ALA A 133 -11.62 -3.83 5.88
N TRP A 134 -11.79 -2.61 6.35
CA TRP A 134 -11.28 -1.40 5.70
C TRP A 134 -10.47 -0.64 6.74
N VAL A 135 -9.24 -0.30 6.39
CA VAL A 135 -8.34 0.47 7.26
C VAL A 135 -8.15 1.84 6.62
N ALA A 136 -8.30 2.90 7.41
CA ALA A 136 -7.99 4.25 6.95
C ALA A 136 -6.49 4.35 6.65
N VAL A 137 -6.15 4.92 5.50
CA VAL A 137 -4.77 5.19 5.10
C VAL A 137 -4.55 6.68 5.09
N ASP A 138 -3.64 7.13 5.93
CA ASP A 138 -3.27 8.54 5.99
C ASP A 138 -2.37 8.91 4.80
N LEU A 139 -2.58 10.11 4.29
CA LEU A 139 -1.75 10.66 3.23
C LEU A 139 -0.42 11.14 3.81
N PRO A 140 0.73 10.81 3.18
CA PRO A 140 2.01 11.35 3.59
C PRO A 140 2.03 12.85 3.31
N HIS A 141 2.34 13.64 4.34
CA HIS A 141 2.48 15.09 4.25
C HIS A 141 3.86 15.45 3.69
N PHE A 142 4.09 15.15 2.42
CA PHE A 142 5.34 15.42 1.74
C PHE A 142 5.12 16.40 0.59
N TYR A 143 5.78 17.55 0.68
CA TYR A 143 5.79 18.56 -0.37
C TYR A 143 7.21 19.11 -0.53
N ASN A 144 7.78 18.94 -1.73
CA ASN A 144 9.09 19.47 -2.07
C ASN A 144 9.00 20.25 -3.39
N PRO A 145 9.10 21.59 -3.36
CA PRO A 145 9.07 22.39 -4.57
C PRO A 145 10.36 22.19 -5.39
N VAL A 146 10.23 22.16 -6.72
CA VAL A 146 11.39 22.06 -7.62
C VAL A 146 12.07 23.43 -7.72
N THR A 147 13.27 23.54 -7.17
CA THR A 147 14.06 24.77 -7.11
C THR A 147 15.13 24.85 -8.21
N ASN A 148 14.76 24.56 -9.46
CA ASN A 148 15.71 24.38 -10.57
C ASN A 148 16.61 25.61 -10.84
N LEU A 149 16.12 26.82 -10.52
CA LEU A 149 16.88 28.06 -10.68
C LEU A 149 17.79 28.39 -9.49
N LEU A 150 17.51 27.83 -8.31
CA LEU A 150 18.32 28.06 -7.10
C LEU A 150 19.42 27.01 -6.96
N ALA A 151 19.20 25.81 -7.49
CA ALA A 151 20.21 24.78 -7.53
C ALA A 151 21.36 25.21 -8.45
N ALA A 152 22.60 24.93 -8.04
CA ALA A 152 23.74 25.03 -8.93
C ALA A 152 23.41 24.21 -10.19
N GLN A 153 23.50 24.86 -11.36
CA GLN A 153 23.32 24.18 -12.62
C GLN A 153 24.27 22.98 -12.61
N GLN A 154 23.71 21.77 -12.61
CA GLN A 154 24.55 20.58 -12.79
C GLN A 154 25.22 20.78 -14.14
N SER A 155 26.55 20.93 -14.13
CA SER A 155 27.31 21.11 -15.35
C SER A 155 27.02 19.88 -16.22
N HIS A 156 26.27 20.10 -17.29
CA HIS A 156 25.96 19.06 -18.26
C HIS A 156 27.26 18.68 -18.99
N SER A 157 28.10 17.88 -18.35
CA SER A 157 29.07 17.07 -19.08
C SER A 157 28.30 15.93 -19.76
N ASN A 158 27.57 16.27 -20.83
CA ASN A 158 26.99 15.27 -21.73
C ASN A 158 28.09 14.62 -22.59
N ARG A 159 29.08 14.05 -21.92
CA ARG A 159 29.99 12.98 -22.33
C ARG A 159 30.99 12.77 -21.20
N ALA A 160 31.09 11.55 -20.68
CA ALA A 160 32.39 11.12 -20.17
C ALA A 160 33.43 11.41 -21.27
N PRO A 161 34.54 12.13 -20.99
CA PRO A 161 35.57 12.33 -22.00
C PRO A 161 36.00 10.95 -22.50
N LYS A 162 35.97 10.74 -23.82
CA LYS A 162 36.56 9.53 -24.43
C LYS A 162 37.94 9.32 -23.79
N LYS A 163 38.31 8.10 -23.38
CA LYS A 163 39.52 7.80 -22.58
C LYS A 163 40.78 8.57 -23.02
N HIS A 164 40.94 8.82 -24.32
CA HIS A 164 42.04 9.62 -24.87
C HIS A 164 42.05 11.10 -24.45
N LYS A 165 40.89 11.76 -24.35
CA LYS A 165 40.77 13.15 -23.87
C LYS A 165 40.93 13.26 -22.35
N ALA A 166 40.56 12.22 -21.59
CA ALA A 166 40.79 12.17 -20.14
C ALA A 166 42.29 12.13 -19.79
N LYS A 167 43.07 11.34 -20.54
CA LYS A 167 44.53 11.24 -20.37
C LYS A 167 45.24 12.55 -20.74
N ALA A 168 44.77 13.25 -21.78
CA ALA A 168 45.30 14.55 -22.18
C ALA A 168 44.98 15.67 -21.16
N ALA A 169 43.78 15.67 -20.58
CA ALA A 169 43.41 16.62 -19.54
C ALA A 169 44.18 16.39 -18.23
N ALA A 170 44.40 15.12 -17.85
CA ALA A 170 45.23 14.77 -16.69
C ALA A 170 46.71 15.15 -16.89
N ALA A 171 47.26 14.96 -18.10
CA ALA A 171 48.62 15.40 -18.42
C ALA A 171 48.76 16.93 -18.44
N ALA A 172 47.75 17.65 -18.94
CA ALA A 172 47.73 19.11 -18.93
C ALA A 172 47.59 19.69 -17.51
N ALA A 173 46.81 19.06 -16.63
CA ALA A 173 46.71 19.45 -15.23
C ALA A 173 48.03 19.21 -14.48
N ALA A 174 48.69 18.07 -14.70
CA ALA A 174 49.99 17.76 -14.09
C ALA A 174 51.13 18.68 -14.58
N ALA A 175 51.03 19.23 -15.79
CA ALA A 175 51.99 20.20 -16.33
C ALA A 175 51.75 21.65 -15.88
N ALA A 176 50.58 21.95 -15.30
CA ALA A 176 50.26 23.27 -14.74
C ALA A 176 50.63 23.40 -13.25
N GLU A 177 50.88 22.27 -12.58
CA GLU A 177 51.32 22.20 -11.17
C GLU A 177 52.84 22.02 -11.01
N ALA A 178 53.61 22.03 -12.11
CA ALA A 178 55.08 21.98 -12.14
C ALA A 178 55.64 23.28 -12.75
#